data_AF-A0A7S1D4V8-F1
#
_entry.id   AF-A0A7S1D4V8-F1
#
_cell.length_a   1.000
_cell.length_b   1.000
_cell.length_c   1.000
_cell.angle_alpha   90.00
_cell.angle_beta   90.00
_cell.angle_gamma   90.00
#
_symmetry.space_group_name_H-M   'P 1'
#
loop_
_entity.id
_entity.type
_entity.pdbx_description
1 polymer ?
#
loop_
_entity_poly.entity_id
_entity_poly.type
_entity_poly.pdbx_seq_one_letter_code
_entity_poly.pdbx_strand_id
1 'polypeptide(L)'
;SVPSSLDVDVPGVKQEHYVGETTLGSTSSDEYSVGPETTLSSSSSRSQNLIMMLDEGDKPNKFDVVCGRDKFCHSHVGNRRFRVVIGLNRERYQNARSRDEKSRITNEIVALVKASKPGGRFLKLDAATNRWCEVSLESAREKVSHALRSAK
;
A
#
# COMPACT_ATOMS: atom_id res chain seq x y z
N SER A 1 19.61 -12.59 -43.06
CA SER A 1 20.17 -11.23 -43.10
C SER A 1 19.86 -10.52 -41.80
N VAL A 2 20.80 -9.76 -41.26
CA VAL A 2 20.61 -8.90 -40.06
C VAL A 2 21.23 -7.53 -40.33
N PRO A 3 20.53 -6.42 -40.02
CA PRO A 3 21.16 -5.18 -39.58
C PRO A 3 21.38 -5.28 -38.05
N SER A 4 22.56 -5.05 -37.47
CA SER A 4 23.52 -3.94 -37.64
C SER A 4 23.05 -2.66 -36.95
N SER A 5 23.64 -2.36 -35.79
CA SER A 5 23.39 -1.19 -34.96
C SER A 5 24.12 0.05 -35.48
N LEU A 6 23.41 1.19 -35.53
CA LEU A 6 23.84 2.60 -35.48
C LEU A 6 22.56 3.39 -35.09
N ASP A 7 22.55 4.50 -34.35
CA ASP A 7 23.59 5.18 -33.56
C ASP A 7 22.94 5.86 -32.34
N VAL A 8 23.74 6.43 -31.44
CA VAL A 8 23.26 7.25 -30.31
C VAL A 8 23.27 8.75 -30.65
N ASP A 9 22.22 9.47 -30.28
CA ASP A 9 22.23 10.93 -30.23
C ASP A 9 21.36 11.45 -29.06
N VAL A 10 21.86 12.45 -28.33
CA VAL A 10 21.27 12.98 -27.08
C VAL A 10 21.45 14.50 -27.04
N PRO A 11 20.43 15.30 -27.44
CA PRO A 11 20.56 16.74 -27.52
C PRO A 11 20.42 17.45 -26.17
N GLY A 12 21.55 17.96 -25.68
CA GLY A 12 21.74 19.33 -25.16
C GLY A 12 20.70 19.97 -24.23
N VAL A 13 21.11 20.21 -22.98
CA VAL A 13 20.44 21.12 -22.03
C VAL A 13 20.46 22.57 -22.53
N LYS A 14 19.36 23.30 -22.32
CA LYS A 14 19.38 24.76 -22.09
C LYS A 14 18.48 25.13 -20.91
N GLN A 15 19.00 26.01 -20.06
CA GLN A 15 18.22 26.74 -19.06
C GLN A 15 17.77 28.07 -19.68
N GLU A 16 16.60 28.58 -19.29
CA GLU A 16 16.31 30.02 -19.36
C GLU A 16 15.69 30.50 -18.05
N HIS A 17 16.01 31.74 -17.66
CA HIS A 17 15.40 32.41 -16.52
C HIS A 17 13.96 32.81 -16.85
N TYR A 18 13.13 32.89 -15.81
CA TYR A 18 12.07 33.90 -15.78
C TYR A 18 12.17 34.69 -14.48
N VAL A 19 12.28 36.02 -14.60
CA VAL A 19 12.35 36.97 -13.48
C VAL A 19 11.20 37.95 -13.65
N GLY A 20 10.46 38.22 -12.58
CA GLY A 20 9.27 39.07 -12.63
C GLY A 20 8.76 39.40 -11.24
N GLU A 21 9.25 40.51 -10.69
CA GLU A 21 8.71 41.12 -9.47
C GLU A 21 7.45 41.93 -9.78
N THR A 22 6.49 41.94 -8.84
CA THR A 22 5.71 43.15 -8.59
C THR A 22 5.38 43.34 -7.11
N THR A 23 5.59 44.57 -6.66
CA THR A 23 5.25 45.22 -5.38
C THR A 23 3.74 45.54 -5.27
N LEU A 24 3.11 46.03 -4.18
CA LEU A 24 3.42 46.25 -2.75
C LEU A 24 2.09 46.52 -1.98
N GLY A 25 2.11 46.49 -0.64
CA GLY A 25 1.11 47.17 0.23
C GLY A 25 -0.12 46.35 0.68
N SER A 26 -0.80 46.66 1.80
CA SER A 26 -0.56 47.73 2.79
C SER A 26 -1.08 47.39 4.21
N THR A 27 -0.37 47.92 5.21
CA THR A 27 -0.76 48.32 6.59
C THR A 27 -2.18 48.04 7.12
N SER A 28 -2.28 47.49 8.34
CA SER A 28 -2.56 48.30 9.56
C SER A 28 -2.21 47.53 10.84
N SER A 29 -1.88 48.26 11.91
CA SER A 29 -1.77 47.77 13.29
C SER A 29 -3.01 48.19 14.10
N ASP A 30 -3.26 47.55 15.25
CA ASP A 30 -3.79 48.19 16.48
C ASP A 30 -3.80 47.20 17.67
N GLU A 31 -3.90 47.72 18.90
CA GLU A 31 -3.94 46.98 20.19
C GLU A 31 -5.16 47.43 21.03
N TYR A 32 -5.60 46.79 22.12
CA TYR A 32 -5.04 45.75 23.02
C TYR A 32 -6.21 44.79 23.39
N SER A 33 -6.33 43.99 24.48
CA SER A 33 -5.66 43.78 25.77
C SER A 33 -5.96 42.33 26.26
N VAL A 34 -6.25 42.11 27.55
CA VAL A 34 -6.51 40.79 28.19
C VAL A 34 -7.87 40.67 28.90
N GLY A 35 -8.45 39.47 28.91
CA GLY A 35 -9.66 39.09 29.68
C GLY A 35 -10.04 37.61 29.43
N PRO A 36 -10.16 36.70 30.44
CA PRO A 36 -10.19 35.26 30.18
C PRO A 36 -11.45 34.53 30.71
N GLU A 37 -12.32 34.01 29.83
CA GLU A 37 -13.42 33.12 30.23
C GLU A 37 -13.57 31.88 29.33
N THR A 38 -13.99 30.76 29.92
CA THR A 38 -13.93 29.41 29.35
C THR A 38 -15.17 29.01 28.58
N THR A 39 -15.02 28.50 27.34
CA THR A 39 -15.96 27.52 26.75
C THR A 39 -15.21 26.39 26.02
N LEU A 40 -15.87 25.24 25.91
CA LEU A 40 -15.32 23.98 25.40
C LEU A 40 -15.37 23.90 23.86
N SER A 41 -14.28 23.50 23.19
CA SER A 41 -14.27 22.49 22.10
C SER A 41 -12.92 22.47 21.35
N SER A 42 -11.91 21.77 21.87
CA SER A 42 -10.63 21.58 21.16
C SER A 42 -10.74 20.45 20.13
N SER A 43 -10.94 20.83 18.87
CA SER A 43 -11.03 19.92 17.72
C SER A 43 -9.72 19.18 17.41
N SER A 44 -9.82 18.16 16.55
CA SER A 44 -8.73 17.24 16.18
C SER A 44 -7.46 17.93 15.66
N SER A 45 -6.39 17.91 16.46
CA SER A 45 -5.03 18.26 16.02
C SER A 45 -4.23 17.01 15.67
N ARG A 46 -3.99 16.80 14.37
CA ARG A 46 -3.05 15.79 13.87
C ARG A 46 -1.63 16.37 13.87
N SER A 47 -0.70 15.77 14.63
CA SER A 47 0.64 15.40 14.14
C SER A 47 1.47 14.75 15.25
N GLN A 48 1.86 13.49 15.05
CA GLN A 48 3.20 13.10 14.63
C GLN A 48 4.29 13.33 15.69
N ASN A 49 4.52 12.32 16.53
CA ASN A 49 5.83 11.69 16.61
C ASN A 49 5.70 10.32 17.27
N LEU A 50 5.57 9.28 16.45
CA LEU A 50 5.72 7.90 16.89
C LEU A 50 6.46 7.13 15.80
N ILE A 51 7.75 7.46 15.68
CA ILE A 51 8.73 6.60 15.04
C ILE A 51 8.78 5.33 15.88
N MET A 52 7.93 4.37 15.53
CA MET A 52 7.96 3.01 16.07
C MET A 52 9.34 2.45 15.79
N MET A 53 10.18 2.37 16.82
CA MET A 53 11.40 1.57 16.81
C MET A 53 10.97 0.11 16.72
N LEU A 54 10.73 -0.34 15.50
CA LEU A 54 10.30 -1.71 15.23
C LEU A 54 11.45 -2.65 15.56
N ASP A 55 11.23 -3.43 16.63
CA ASP A 55 11.75 -4.78 16.86
C ASP A 55 12.09 -5.47 15.52
N GLU A 56 13.25 -6.13 15.44
CA GLU A 56 13.77 -6.70 14.17
C GLU A 56 13.01 -7.96 13.71
N GLY A 57 11.74 -8.09 14.10
CA GLY A 57 10.78 -9.01 13.51
C GLY A 57 10.69 -8.80 11.99
N ASP A 58 11.00 -9.88 11.26
CA ASP A 58 11.20 -9.93 9.82
C ASP A 58 10.19 -9.09 9.00
N LYS A 59 10.68 -7.99 8.41
CA LYS A 59 9.85 -6.98 7.74
C LYS A 59 9.25 -7.55 6.44
N PRO A 60 7.95 -7.33 6.16
CA PRO A 60 7.29 -7.88 4.98
C PRO A 60 8.06 -7.59 3.68
N ASN A 61 8.41 -8.65 2.96
CA ASN A 61 9.15 -8.56 1.71
C ASN A 61 8.22 -8.15 0.54
N LYS A 62 8.77 -7.72 -0.61
CA LYS A 62 7.98 -7.19 -1.75
C LYS A 62 7.03 -8.20 -2.46
N PHE A 63 6.96 -9.45 -1.98
CA PHE A 63 6.00 -10.48 -2.39
C PHE A 63 5.10 -10.95 -1.23
N ASP A 64 5.37 -10.56 0.02
CA ASP A 64 4.53 -10.91 1.18
C ASP A 64 3.17 -10.20 1.13
N VAL A 65 2.11 -10.98 1.32
CA VAL A 65 0.72 -10.52 1.30
C VAL A 65 0.29 -10.23 2.74
N VAL A 66 0.11 -8.95 3.06
CA VAL A 66 -0.12 -8.45 4.41
C VAL A 66 -1.61 -8.52 4.78
N CYS A 67 -1.90 -9.00 5.98
CA CYS A 67 -3.23 -9.24 6.55
C CYS A 67 -3.55 -8.18 7.61
N GLY A 68 -4.41 -7.23 7.26
CA GLY A 68 -4.87 -6.14 8.12
C GLY A 68 -5.87 -5.26 7.38
N ARG A 69 -6.39 -4.21 8.03
CA ARG A 69 -7.33 -3.23 7.43
C ARG A 69 -6.70 -1.85 7.19
N ASP A 70 -5.46 -1.71 7.61
CA ASP A 70 -4.73 -0.47 7.80
C ASP A 70 -4.21 0.11 6.47
N LYS A 71 -3.89 1.41 6.46
CA LYS A 71 -3.37 2.08 5.25
C LYS A 71 -2.11 1.41 4.71
N PHE A 72 -1.18 1.03 5.59
CA PHE A 72 0.03 0.25 5.24
C PHE A 72 -0.33 -1.09 4.58
N CYS A 73 -1.27 -1.84 5.18
CA CYS A 73 -1.75 -3.11 4.65
C CYS A 73 -2.37 -2.91 3.24
N HIS A 74 -3.16 -1.87 3.03
CA HIS A 74 -3.73 -1.59 1.71
C HIS A 74 -2.67 -1.18 0.67
N SER A 75 -1.68 -0.37 1.06
CA SER A 75 -0.66 0.17 0.17
C SER A 75 0.53 -0.76 -0.08
N HIS A 76 0.69 -1.84 0.69
CA HIS A 76 1.81 -2.77 0.55
C HIS A 76 1.95 -3.32 -0.89
N VAL A 77 3.18 -3.43 -1.39
CA VAL A 77 3.45 -3.83 -2.79
C VAL A 77 3.03 -5.27 -3.08
N GLY A 78 3.21 -6.19 -2.14
CA GLY A 78 2.66 -7.54 -2.22
C GLY A 78 1.13 -7.55 -2.29
N ASN A 79 0.46 -6.62 -1.59
CA ASN A 79 -1.00 -6.49 -1.65
C ASN A 79 -1.51 -5.84 -2.94
N ARG A 80 -0.73 -4.96 -3.59
CA ARG A 80 -1.05 -4.49 -4.95
C ARG A 80 -1.00 -5.65 -5.95
N ARG A 81 0.08 -6.45 -5.91
CA ARG A 81 0.25 -7.66 -6.75
C ARG A 81 -0.85 -8.69 -6.50
N PHE A 82 -1.17 -8.95 -5.24
CA PHE A 82 -2.28 -9.82 -4.83
C PHE A 82 -3.61 -9.40 -5.45
N ARG A 83 -3.96 -8.10 -5.44
CA ARG A 83 -5.19 -7.60 -6.09
C ARG A 83 -5.23 -7.89 -7.60
N VAL A 84 -4.09 -7.82 -8.30
CA VAL A 84 -4.01 -8.20 -9.72
C VAL A 84 -4.24 -9.70 -9.92
N VAL A 85 -3.58 -10.56 -9.13
CA VAL A 85 -3.77 -12.03 -9.21
C VAL A 85 -5.21 -12.45 -8.90
N ILE A 86 -5.85 -11.78 -7.94
CA ILE A 86 -7.28 -11.95 -7.60
C ILE A 86 -8.16 -11.53 -8.78
N GLY A 87 -7.89 -10.38 -9.41
CA GLY A 87 -8.61 -9.93 -10.61
C GLY A 87 -8.54 -10.94 -11.76
N LEU A 88 -7.34 -11.42 -12.08
CA LEU A 88 -7.09 -12.40 -13.15
C LEU A 88 -7.78 -13.77 -12.91
N ASN A 89 -8.13 -14.11 -11.68
CA ASN A 89 -8.82 -15.37 -11.34
C ASN A 89 -10.30 -15.18 -10.95
N ARG A 90 -10.79 -13.93 -10.94
CA ARG A 90 -12.14 -13.57 -10.46
C ARG A 90 -13.25 -14.23 -11.26
N GLU A 91 -13.24 -14.04 -12.58
CA GLU A 91 -14.25 -14.58 -13.50
C GLU A 91 -14.29 -16.12 -13.40
N ARG A 92 -13.12 -16.74 -13.46
CA ARG A 92 -12.93 -18.20 -13.27
C ARG A 92 -13.51 -18.69 -11.93
N TYR A 93 -13.35 -17.94 -10.84
CA TYR A 93 -13.96 -18.26 -9.54
C TYR A 93 -15.47 -18.03 -9.49
N GLN A 94 -16.01 -17.05 -10.23
CA GLN A 94 -17.44 -16.80 -10.31
C GLN A 94 -18.15 -17.90 -11.12
N ASN A 95 -17.60 -18.24 -12.29
CA ASN A 95 -18.12 -19.25 -13.20
C ASN A 95 -17.98 -20.70 -12.69
N ALA A 96 -17.09 -20.93 -11.71
CA ALA A 96 -16.89 -22.24 -11.10
C ALA A 96 -18.17 -22.80 -10.45
N ARG A 97 -18.59 -24.00 -10.86
CA ARG A 97 -19.89 -24.59 -10.51
C ARG A 97 -19.86 -25.35 -9.18
N SER A 98 -18.71 -25.89 -8.79
CA SER A 98 -18.57 -26.70 -7.57
C SER A 98 -17.80 -26.00 -6.44
N ARG A 99 -17.94 -26.51 -5.21
CA ARG A 99 -17.15 -26.04 -4.06
C ARG A 99 -15.68 -26.42 -4.23
N ASP A 100 -15.40 -27.60 -4.79
CA ASP A 100 -14.07 -28.15 -5.04
C ASP A 100 -13.30 -27.36 -6.09
N GLU A 101 -13.95 -26.93 -7.17
CA GLU A 101 -13.36 -26.05 -8.19
C GLU A 101 -13.01 -24.69 -7.60
N LYS A 102 -13.91 -24.10 -6.80
CA LYS A 102 -13.64 -22.87 -6.03
C LYS A 102 -12.48 -23.06 -5.03
N SER A 103 -12.38 -24.24 -4.41
CA SER A 103 -11.24 -24.61 -3.55
C SER A 103 -9.93 -24.73 -4.34
N ARG A 104 -9.93 -25.38 -5.52
CA ARG A 104 -8.76 -25.48 -6.40
C ARG A 104 -8.22 -24.11 -6.80
N ILE A 105 -9.09 -23.22 -7.28
CA ILE A 105 -8.73 -21.83 -7.64
C ILE A 105 -8.13 -21.08 -6.44
N THR A 106 -8.75 -21.20 -5.26
CA THR A 106 -8.21 -20.61 -4.02
C THR A 106 -6.82 -21.18 -3.66
N ASN A 107 -6.61 -22.49 -3.77
CA ASN A 107 -5.33 -23.15 -3.50
C ASN A 107 -4.22 -22.72 -4.49
N GLU A 108 -4.54 -22.65 -5.78
CA GLU A 108 -3.63 -22.19 -6.82
C GLU A 108 -3.13 -20.76 -6.56
N ILE A 109 -4.01 -19.84 -6.16
CA ILE A 109 -3.61 -18.45 -5.86
C ILE A 109 -2.69 -18.40 -4.62
N VAL A 110 -2.93 -19.21 -3.59
CA VAL A 110 -2.00 -19.31 -2.44
C VAL A 110 -0.65 -19.89 -2.88
N ALA A 111 -0.64 -20.90 -3.77
CA ALA A 111 0.57 -21.48 -4.32
C ALA A 111 1.35 -20.48 -5.20
N LEU A 112 0.68 -19.69 -6.04
CA LEU A 112 1.29 -18.64 -6.87
C LEU A 112 1.97 -17.55 -6.03
N VAL A 113 1.38 -17.16 -4.90
CA VAL A 113 2.02 -16.25 -3.94
C VAL A 113 3.29 -16.89 -3.36
N LYS A 114 3.20 -18.12 -2.85
CA LYS A 114 4.33 -18.86 -2.26
C LYS A 114 5.46 -19.17 -3.26
N ALA A 115 5.14 -19.41 -4.53
CA ALA A 115 6.09 -19.69 -5.60
C ALA A 115 6.88 -18.45 -6.12
N SER A 116 6.63 -17.28 -5.55
CA SER A 116 7.40 -16.06 -5.84
C SER A 116 8.90 -16.18 -5.50
N LYS A 117 9.73 -15.26 -6.01
CA LYS A 117 11.16 -15.17 -5.67
C LYS A 117 11.57 -13.75 -5.23
N PRO A 118 11.92 -13.52 -3.93
CA PRO A 118 11.75 -14.44 -2.79
C PRO A 118 10.29 -14.87 -2.58
N GLY A 119 10.11 -15.96 -1.82
CA GLY A 119 8.80 -16.54 -1.54
C GLY A 119 7.85 -15.53 -0.87
N GLY A 120 6.61 -15.49 -1.35
CA GLY A 120 5.55 -14.69 -0.75
C GLY A 120 4.84 -15.47 0.34
N ARG A 121 4.81 -14.91 1.55
CA ARG A 121 4.04 -15.44 2.69
C ARG A 121 2.73 -14.66 2.82
N PHE A 122 1.82 -15.18 3.63
CA PHE A 122 0.66 -14.41 4.09
C PHE A 122 0.95 -13.99 5.54
N LEU A 123 1.25 -12.70 5.76
CA LEU A 123 1.71 -12.20 7.06
C LEU A 123 0.62 -11.40 7.78
N LYS A 124 0.46 -11.60 9.09
CA LYS A 124 -0.41 -10.79 9.96
C LYS A 124 0.44 -10.15 11.06
N LEU A 125 0.15 -8.90 11.41
CA LEU A 125 0.73 -8.27 12.60
C LEU A 125 0.04 -8.88 13.83
N ASP A 126 0.82 -9.48 14.72
CA ASP A 126 0.33 -9.82 16.06
C ASP A 126 0.26 -8.55 16.91
N ALA A 127 -0.90 -8.29 17.51
CA ALA A 127 -1.13 -7.13 18.35
C ALA A 127 -0.50 -7.26 19.74
N ALA A 128 -0.20 -8.47 20.20
CA ALA A 128 0.42 -8.70 21.51
C ALA A 128 1.95 -8.50 21.47
N THR A 129 2.62 -9.01 20.43
CA THR A 129 4.08 -8.90 20.27
C THR A 129 4.56 -7.83 19.28
N ASN A 130 3.64 -7.17 18.55
CA ASN A 130 3.92 -6.17 17.51
C ASN A 130 4.83 -6.69 16.37
N ARG A 131 4.84 -8.01 16.14
CA ARG A 131 5.65 -8.68 15.11
C ARG A 131 4.81 -9.26 13.97
N TRP A 132 5.44 -9.45 12.82
CA TRP A 132 4.84 -10.11 11.67
C TRP A 132 4.95 -11.63 11.77
N CYS A 133 3.81 -12.31 11.82
CA CYS A 133 3.72 -13.77 11.84
C CYS A 133 3.12 -14.28 10.52
N GLU A 134 3.63 -15.39 9.99
CA GLU A 134 2.95 -16.09 8.89
C GLU A 134 1.66 -16.74 9.41
N VAL A 135 0.55 -16.57 8.67
CA VAL A 135 -0.75 -17.15 9.02
C VAL A 135 -0.87 -18.58 8.49
N SER A 136 -1.80 -19.35 9.06
CA SER A 136 -2.09 -20.71 8.61
C SER A 136 -2.51 -20.76 7.13
N LEU A 137 -2.30 -21.91 6.50
CA LEU A 137 -2.78 -22.17 5.13
C LEU A 137 -4.29 -21.94 5.01
N GLU A 138 -5.05 -22.20 6.07
CA GLU A 138 -6.48 -21.90 6.16
C GLU A 138 -6.75 -20.40 6.08
N SER A 139 -6.16 -19.57 6.93
CA SER A 139 -6.36 -18.10 6.86
C SER A 139 -5.84 -17.47 5.57
N ALA A 140 -4.83 -18.06 4.92
CA ALA A 140 -4.44 -17.68 3.56
C ALA A 140 -5.54 -17.99 2.52
N ARG A 141 -6.13 -19.20 2.57
CA ARG A 141 -7.27 -19.61 1.73
C ARG A 141 -8.52 -18.75 1.98
N GLU A 142 -8.80 -18.42 3.23
CA GLU A 142 -9.91 -17.52 3.61
C GLU A 142 -9.72 -16.13 3.00
N LYS A 143 -8.53 -15.54 3.15
CA LYS A 143 -8.20 -14.22 2.62
C LYS A 143 -8.29 -14.16 1.09
N VAL A 144 -7.84 -15.21 0.39
CA VAL A 144 -8.03 -15.37 -1.06
C VAL A 144 -9.51 -15.48 -1.41
N SER A 145 -10.24 -16.37 -0.75
CA SER A 145 -11.66 -16.62 -1.03
C SER A 145 -12.53 -15.38 -0.74
N HIS A 146 -12.21 -14.62 0.30
CA HIS A 146 -12.86 -13.34 0.60
C HIS A 146 -12.55 -12.31 -0.50
N ALA A 147 -11.28 -12.16 -0.90
CA ALA A 147 -10.89 -11.20 -1.93
C ALA A 147 -11.48 -11.50 -3.32
N LEU A 148 -11.60 -12.77 -3.72
CA LEU A 148 -12.28 -13.16 -4.97
C LEU A 148 -13.76 -12.76 -4.98
N ARG A 149 -14.43 -12.85 -3.82
CA ARG A 149 -15.84 -12.45 -3.63
C ARG A 149 -16.01 -10.93 -3.57
N SER A 150 -15.11 -10.22 -2.87
CA SER A 150 -15.24 -8.77 -2.61
C SER A 150 -14.54 -7.86 -3.62
N ALA A 151 -13.78 -8.41 -4.57
CA ALA A 151 -13.39 -7.71 -5.78
C ALA A 151 -14.63 -7.19 -6.54
N LYS A 152 -14.43 -6.15 -7.35
CA LYS A 152 -15.41 -5.64 -8.32
C LYS A 152 -14.85 -5.86 -9.71
#